data_AF-R7IVM8-F1
#
_entry.id   AF-R7IVM8-F1
#
_cell.length_a   1.000
_cell.length_b   1.000
_cell.length_c   1.000
_cell.angle_alpha   90.00
_cell.angle_beta   90.00
_cell.angle_gamma   90.00
#
_symmetry.space_group_name_H-M   'P 1'
#
loop_
_entity.id
_entity.type
_entity.pdbx_description
1 polymer ?
#
loop_
_entity_poly.entity_id
_entity_poly.type
_entity_poly.pdbx_seq_one_letter_code
_entity_poly.pdbx_strand_id
1 'polypeptide(L)'
;MATYEYDLDRQINEKEWRNAKCDKYDYMIAAFCGFAAGLIDSFFVGTPGSGKLGQLTDKTADALVQKIANMLWNGDGRSSSEGRPGKAPDTLEKAISYLEQSFPVNYDARYSSDLLDSEDITSMSSKNHHLMSLAHSPDIIGLLFSIIDQFTGKASFINDGKLIRLVPVKDSRNNKVMYMQGTNFESRIFCGVCNWLGHLASDLCGSSSTRREGKTGRGAGLPMPFYNLFLIMDFGNFDGNSFADIAVKVFEQGYDLRHGAAMAIPVLIEELSIKMVWVIKQRYYAKKEWRECIPSSKHADLRMMLIIGNATLCLVDGVDALIRTGIHGGNSLTFILHLNLVAWTRLIILIFRELRIRYGAALIDQIVNRFLQLFGGNDAYNLKKYYERMNILDKNLDIMLKDFIVKVEEDYKKFTYDLNHSLNPAIGTSEHRAQSSVKFAQNQGVSASRIIRSPEEMRYWLEGK
;
A
#
# COMPACT_ATOMS: atom_id res chain seq x y z
N MET A 1 -31.95 -40.34 -16.69
CA MET A 1 -33.10 -39.75 -15.97
C MET A 1 -32.70 -39.29 -14.58
N ALA A 2 -32.21 -40.18 -13.70
CA ALA A 2 -31.86 -39.81 -12.32
C ALA A 2 -30.84 -38.66 -12.15
N THR A 3 -29.87 -38.52 -13.06
CA THR A 3 -28.90 -37.39 -13.03
C THR A 3 -29.53 -36.06 -13.44
N TYR A 4 -30.44 -36.09 -14.41
CA TYR A 4 -31.13 -34.88 -14.89
C TYR A 4 -32.12 -34.35 -13.87
N GLU A 5 -32.89 -35.23 -13.22
CA GLU A 5 -33.81 -34.86 -12.13
C GLU A 5 -33.04 -34.28 -10.93
N TYR A 6 -31.93 -34.90 -10.54
CA TYR A 6 -31.06 -34.39 -9.49
C TYR A 6 -30.50 -32.99 -9.80
N ASP A 7 -30.07 -32.76 -11.04
CA ASP A 7 -29.57 -31.46 -11.46
C ASP A 7 -30.67 -30.39 -11.51
N LEU A 8 -31.90 -30.79 -11.84
CA LEU A 8 -33.07 -29.90 -11.85
C LEU A 8 -33.44 -29.47 -10.42
N ASP A 9 -33.54 -30.43 -9.50
CA ASP A 9 -33.85 -30.19 -8.08
C ASP A 9 -32.79 -29.28 -7.44
N ARG A 10 -31.52 -29.49 -7.78
CA ARG A 10 -30.43 -28.62 -7.32
C ARG A 10 -30.61 -27.18 -7.79
N GLN A 11 -30.98 -26.96 -9.06
CA GLN A 11 -31.20 -25.62 -9.60
C GLN A 11 -32.40 -24.92 -8.97
N ILE A 12 -33.47 -25.67 -8.70
CA ILE A 12 -34.67 -25.16 -8.02
C ILE A 12 -34.30 -24.70 -6.61
N ASN A 13 -33.64 -25.57 -5.83
CA ASN A 13 -33.23 -25.26 -4.47
C ASN A 13 -32.26 -24.06 -4.42
N GLU A 14 -31.30 -23.98 -5.32
CA GLU A 14 -30.40 -22.82 -5.40
C GLU A 14 -31.13 -21.52 -5.72
N LYS A 15 -32.15 -21.57 -6.59
CA LYS A 15 -32.98 -20.40 -6.89
C LYS A 15 -33.81 -19.98 -5.67
N GLU A 16 -34.34 -20.93 -4.91
CA GLU A 16 -35.06 -20.63 -3.67
C GLU A 16 -34.13 -20.02 -2.62
N TRP A 17 -32.97 -20.61 -2.39
CA TRP A 17 -32.00 -20.09 -1.40
C TRP A 17 -31.55 -18.67 -1.73
N ARG A 18 -31.32 -18.37 -3.02
CA ARG A 18 -30.93 -17.03 -3.48
C ARG A 18 -32.00 -15.97 -3.27
N ASN A 19 -33.27 -16.36 -3.19
CA ASN A 19 -34.41 -15.46 -3.03
C ASN A 19 -35.07 -15.55 -1.64
N ALA A 20 -34.51 -16.37 -0.74
CA ALA A 20 -35.00 -16.54 0.62
C ALA A 20 -35.04 -15.18 1.34
N LYS A 21 -36.11 -14.94 2.08
CA LYS A 21 -36.32 -13.72 2.85
C LYS A 21 -36.26 -14.04 4.34
N CYS A 22 -35.63 -13.15 5.10
CA CYS A 22 -35.68 -13.20 6.54
C CYS A 22 -37.11 -12.99 7.04
N ASP A 23 -37.51 -13.77 8.04
CA ASP A 23 -38.68 -13.48 8.85
C ASP A 23 -38.29 -12.70 10.13
N LYS A 24 -39.30 -12.37 10.95
CA LYS A 24 -39.09 -11.64 12.21
C LYS A 24 -38.13 -12.34 13.17
N TYR A 25 -38.11 -13.68 13.20
CA TYR A 25 -37.25 -14.43 14.10
C TYR A 25 -35.81 -14.40 13.61
N ASP A 26 -35.58 -14.43 12.30
CA ASP A 26 -34.23 -14.28 11.73
C ASP A 26 -33.59 -12.96 12.15
N TYR A 27 -34.35 -11.86 12.05
CA TYR A 27 -33.88 -10.55 12.50
C TYR A 27 -33.63 -10.50 14.01
N MET A 28 -34.53 -11.07 14.82
CA MET A 28 -34.35 -11.13 16.28
C MET A 28 -33.11 -11.94 16.68
N ILE A 29 -32.91 -13.12 16.06
CA ILE A 29 -31.75 -13.98 16.32
C ILE A 29 -30.47 -13.25 15.94
N ALA A 30 -30.42 -12.66 14.74
CA ALA A 30 -29.26 -11.91 14.27
C ALA A 30 -28.91 -10.75 15.21
N ALA A 31 -29.89 -9.92 15.57
CA ALA A 31 -29.70 -8.81 16.48
C ALA A 31 -29.26 -9.28 17.88
N PHE A 32 -29.83 -10.36 18.40
CA PHE A 32 -29.43 -10.91 19.69
C PHE A 32 -27.98 -11.41 19.69
N CYS A 33 -27.59 -12.19 18.67
CA CYS A 33 -26.21 -12.67 18.54
C CYS A 33 -25.22 -11.50 18.36
N GLY A 34 -25.58 -10.50 17.56
CA GLY A 34 -24.79 -9.29 17.37
C GLY A 34 -24.62 -8.48 18.66
N PHE A 35 -25.70 -8.28 19.41
CA PHE A 35 -25.68 -7.60 20.70
C PHE A 35 -24.80 -8.34 21.72
N ALA A 36 -24.95 -9.66 21.83
CA ALA A 36 -24.14 -10.47 22.73
C ALA A 36 -22.65 -10.40 22.37
N ALA A 37 -22.30 -10.45 21.08
CA ALA A 37 -20.93 -10.29 20.62
C ALA A 37 -20.39 -8.87 20.88
N GLY A 38 -21.21 -7.83 20.71
CA GLY A 38 -20.85 -6.46 21.06
C GLY A 38 -20.52 -6.31 22.56
N LEU A 39 -21.28 -6.97 23.44
CA LEU A 39 -20.93 -6.99 24.87
C LEU A 39 -19.62 -7.73 25.14
N ILE A 40 -19.38 -8.87 24.46
CA ILE A 40 -18.09 -9.58 24.58
C ILE A 40 -16.94 -8.68 24.15
N ASP A 41 -17.11 -7.93 23.08
CA ASP A 41 -16.12 -6.96 22.61
C ASP A 41 -15.85 -5.88 23.67
N SER A 42 -16.87 -5.14 24.09
CA SER A 42 -16.76 -4.02 25.04
C SER A 42 -16.16 -4.42 26.39
N PHE A 43 -16.44 -5.63 26.88
CA PHE A 43 -15.96 -6.08 28.19
C PHE A 43 -14.63 -6.83 28.15
N PHE A 44 -14.27 -7.49 27.04
CA PHE A 44 -13.13 -8.41 27.03
C PHE A 44 -12.01 -8.04 26.05
N VAL A 45 -12.27 -7.21 25.02
CA VAL A 45 -11.24 -6.71 24.10
C VAL A 45 -10.51 -5.51 24.69
N GLY A 46 -11.25 -4.45 25.05
CA GLY A 46 -10.70 -3.23 25.66
C GLY A 46 -9.60 -2.55 24.82
N THR A 47 -8.78 -1.69 25.44
CA THR A 47 -7.60 -1.13 24.76
C THR A 47 -6.52 -2.18 24.52
N PRO A 48 -5.62 -1.95 23.55
CA PRO A 48 -4.46 -2.82 23.34
C PRO A 48 -3.69 -3.15 24.62
N GLY A 49 -3.44 -4.44 24.85
CA GLY A 49 -2.68 -4.95 26.00
C GLY A 49 -3.42 -4.96 27.35
N SER A 50 -4.61 -4.35 27.48
CA SER A 50 -5.33 -4.30 28.76
C SER A 50 -6.42 -5.37 28.89
N GLY A 51 -7.14 -5.68 27.80
CA GLY A 51 -8.26 -6.62 27.83
C GLY A 51 -7.84 -8.09 27.97
N LYS A 52 -8.74 -8.92 28.50
CA LYS A 52 -8.50 -10.35 28.70
C LYS A 52 -8.25 -11.10 27.39
N LEU A 53 -8.98 -10.74 26.32
CA LEU A 53 -8.76 -11.32 25.00
C LEU A 53 -7.43 -10.83 24.41
N GLY A 54 -7.05 -9.57 24.62
CA GLY A 54 -5.74 -9.06 24.23
C GLY A 54 -4.58 -9.81 24.90
N GLN A 55 -4.68 -10.07 26.21
CA GLN A 55 -3.69 -10.87 26.94
C GLN A 55 -3.64 -12.33 26.45
N LEU A 56 -4.79 -12.90 26.08
CA LEU A 56 -4.84 -14.24 25.50
C LEU A 56 -4.10 -14.27 24.16
N THR A 57 -4.40 -13.35 23.25
CA THR A 57 -3.78 -13.30 21.92
C THR A 57 -2.29 -12.97 21.98
N ASP A 58 -1.86 -12.12 22.92
CA ASP A 58 -0.44 -11.86 23.15
C ASP A 58 0.30 -13.14 23.59
N LYS A 59 -0.25 -13.89 24.55
CA LYS A 59 0.32 -15.18 24.98
C LYS A 59 0.35 -16.22 23.86
N THR A 60 -0.71 -16.28 23.06
CA THR A 60 -0.78 -17.18 21.90
C THR A 60 0.27 -16.81 20.86
N ALA A 61 0.47 -15.52 20.59
CA ALA A 61 1.51 -15.03 19.69
C ALA A 61 2.92 -15.40 20.22
N ASP A 62 3.19 -15.15 21.51
CA ASP A 62 4.48 -15.48 22.13
C ASP A 62 4.78 -17.00 22.06
N ALA A 63 3.76 -17.85 22.24
CA ALA A 63 3.90 -19.29 22.10
C ALA A 63 4.11 -19.73 20.64
N LEU A 64 3.44 -19.08 19.69
CA LEU A 64 3.58 -19.34 18.26
C LEU A 64 5.00 -19.02 17.79
N VAL A 65 5.54 -17.85 18.15
CA VAL A 65 6.92 -17.44 17.80
C VAL A 65 7.93 -18.44 18.34
N GLN A 66 7.80 -18.84 19.61
CA GLN A 66 8.68 -19.85 20.20
C GLN A 66 8.58 -21.20 19.49
N LYS A 67 7.37 -21.63 19.10
CA LYS A 67 7.18 -22.89 18.37
C LYS A 67 7.81 -22.84 16.98
N ILE A 68 7.64 -21.73 16.25
CA ILE A 68 8.25 -21.52 14.93
C ILE A 68 9.78 -21.52 15.05
N ALA A 69 10.33 -20.75 15.99
CA ALA A 69 11.78 -20.69 16.22
C ALA A 69 12.37 -22.06 16.56
N ASN A 70 11.74 -22.83 17.45
CA ASN A 70 12.19 -24.18 17.80
C ASN A 70 12.07 -25.16 16.63
N MET A 71 10.98 -25.09 15.84
CA MET A 71 10.82 -25.91 14.64
C MET A 71 11.95 -25.65 13.64
N LEU A 72 12.23 -24.38 13.37
CA LEU A 72 13.29 -23.98 12.43
C LEU A 72 14.67 -24.33 12.95
N TRP A 73 14.95 -24.11 14.24
CA TRP A 73 16.21 -24.51 14.87
C TRP A 73 16.45 -26.02 14.81
N ASN A 74 15.41 -26.84 14.95
CA ASN A 74 15.50 -28.30 14.82
C ASN A 74 15.84 -28.72 13.39
N GLY A 75 15.34 -28.00 12.39
CA GLY A 75 15.65 -28.21 10.97
C GLY A 75 16.92 -27.52 10.48
N ASP A 76 17.59 -26.73 11.33
CA ASP A 76 18.75 -25.92 10.95
C ASP A 76 20.02 -26.77 10.88
N GLY A 77 20.44 -27.11 9.65
CA GLY A 77 21.64 -27.90 9.39
C GLY A 77 22.97 -27.16 9.61
N ARG A 78 22.96 -25.85 9.88
CA ARG A 78 24.18 -25.05 10.08
C ARG A 78 24.94 -25.49 11.34
N SER A 79 26.26 -25.39 11.29
CA SER A 79 27.12 -25.52 12.47
C SER A 79 27.08 -24.28 13.36
N SER A 80 27.55 -24.39 14.62
CA SER A 80 27.64 -23.24 15.52
C SER A 80 28.57 -22.14 15.00
N SER A 81 29.62 -22.52 14.25
CA SER A 81 30.52 -21.60 13.55
C SER A 81 29.86 -20.87 12.38
N GLU A 82 28.79 -21.43 11.82
CA GLU A 82 27.99 -20.85 10.73
C GLU A 82 26.78 -20.04 11.24
N GLY A 83 26.73 -19.78 12.55
CA GLY A 83 25.74 -18.90 13.17
C GLY A 83 24.52 -19.59 13.77
N ARG A 84 24.49 -20.92 13.86
CA ARG A 84 23.44 -21.64 14.61
C ARG A 84 23.69 -21.50 16.12
N PRO A 85 22.69 -21.10 16.93
CA PRO A 85 22.83 -21.15 18.39
C PRO A 85 23.08 -22.59 18.86
N GLY A 86 24.07 -22.80 19.74
CA GLY A 86 24.42 -24.14 20.25
C GLY A 86 23.34 -24.79 21.12
N LYS A 87 22.32 -24.05 21.52
CA LYS A 87 21.13 -24.55 22.24
C LYS A 87 19.87 -24.04 21.57
N ALA A 88 18.80 -24.82 21.66
CA ALA A 88 17.48 -24.40 21.22
C ALA A 88 17.04 -23.12 21.97
N PRO A 89 16.31 -22.20 21.31
CA PRO A 89 15.80 -21.01 21.95
C PRO A 89 14.73 -21.37 23.00
N ASP A 90 15.12 -21.24 24.26
CA ASP A 90 14.35 -21.58 25.47
C ASP A 90 13.57 -20.40 26.06
N THR A 91 13.80 -19.18 25.57
CA THR A 91 13.06 -17.97 25.97
C THR A 91 12.51 -17.24 24.74
N LEU A 92 11.48 -16.43 24.92
CA LEU A 92 10.91 -15.60 23.85
C LEU A 92 11.95 -14.65 23.24
N GLU A 93 12.78 -14.01 24.07
CA GLU A 93 13.89 -13.16 23.60
C GLU A 93 14.83 -13.92 22.66
N LYS A 94 15.26 -15.13 23.03
CA LYS A 94 16.15 -15.95 22.21
C LYS A 94 15.46 -16.46 20.95
N ALA A 95 14.18 -16.79 21.04
CA ALA A 95 13.38 -17.20 19.89
C ALA A 95 13.29 -16.08 18.84
N ILE A 96 12.94 -14.86 19.26
CA ILE A 96 12.91 -13.68 18.40
C ILE A 96 14.30 -13.42 17.81
N SER A 97 15.34 -13.41 18.65
CA SER A 97 16.71 -13.14 18.18
C SER A 97 17.22 -14.18 17.18
N TYR A 98 16.86 -15.45 17.36
CA TYR A 98 17.19 -16.51 16.40
C TYR A 98 16.52 -16.27 15.03
N LEU A 99 15.25 -15.85 15.03
CA LEU A 99 14.51 -15.54 13.81
C LEU A 99 15.06 -14.27 13.13
N GLU A 100 15.28 -13.19 13.87
CA GLU A 100 15.90 -11.94 13.39
C GLU A 100 17.25 -12.21 12.68
N GLN A 101 18.05 -13.14 13.21
CA GLN A 101 19.36 -13.52 12.63
C GLN A 101 19.25 -14.50 11.46
N SER A 102 18.22 -15.35 11.44
CA SER A 102 18.04 -16.37 10.41
C SER A 102 17.38 -15.82 9.15
N PHE A 103 16.60 -14.74 9.29
CA PHE A 103 15.86 -14.11 8.20
C PHE A 103 16.18 -12.61 8.08
N PRO A 104 17.44 -12.24 7.81
CA PRO A 104 17.80 -10.84 7.67
C PRO A 104 17.17 -10.23 6.41
N VAL A 105 16.62 -9.02 6.55
CA VAL A 105 15.97 -8.28 5.47
C VAL A 105 16.48 -6.84 5.42
N ASN A 106 16.50 -6.25 4.23
CA ASN A 106 17.04 -4.91 3.99
C ASN A 106 16.05 -3.77 4.25
N TYR A 107 14.81 -4.09 4.61
CA TYR A 107 13.74 -3.13 4.89
C TYR A 107 13.43 -2.96 6.39
N ASP A 108 14.25 -3.54 7.27
CA ASP A 108 14.14 -3.49 8.74
C ASP A 108 14.89 -2.30 9.37
N ALA A 109 14.81 -1.13 8.71
CA ALA A 109 15.39 0.10 9.25
C ALA A 109 14.52 0.60 10.41
N ARG A 110 15.13 0.84 11.58
CA ARG A 110 14.38 1.21 12.80
C ARG A 110 14.23 2.72 12.98
N TYR A 111 15.19 3.46 12.44
CA TYR A 111 15.30 4.91 12.55
C TYR A 111 15.73 5.50 11.21
N SER A 112 15.46 6.78 10.98
CA SER A 112 15.89 7.47 9.75
C SER A 112 17.41 7.48 9.58
N SER A 113 18.17 7.41 10.69
CA SER A 113 19.63 7.26 10.65
C SER A 113 20.12 5.91 10.10
N ASP A 114 19.25 4.90 10.03
CA ASP A 114 19.55 3.61 9.42
C ASP A 114 19.36 3.65 7.88
N LEU A 115 18.99 4.81 7.31
CA LEU A 115 18.71 5.03 5.90
C LEU A 115 19.58 6.16 5.32
N LEU A 116 19.94 6.03 4.03
CA LEU A 116 20.56 7.10 3.25
C LEU A 116 19.49 8.03 2.68
N ASP A 117 19.81 9.31 2.54
CA ASP A 117 18.95 10.36 1.98
C ASP A 117 17.58 10.44 2.67
N SER A 118 17.55 10.31 4.00
CA SER A 118 16.34 10.19 4.82
C SER A 118 15.76 11.51 5.33
N GLU A 119 16.12 12.64 4.70
CA GLU A 119 15.61 13.98 5.07
C GLU A 119 14.07 14.05 5.04
N ASP A 120 13.44 13.25 4.17
CA ASP A 120 11.99 13.18 3.99
C ASP A 120 11.26 12.26 4.99
N ILE A 121 11.96 11.58 5.89
CA ILE A 121 11.35 10.70 6.92
C ILE A 121 11.83 11.16 8.30
N THR A 122 11.03 11.96 8.99
CA THR A 122 11.40 12.54 10.30
C THR A 122 10.71 11.87 11.50
N SER A 123 9.61 11.15 11.28
CA SER A 123 8.74 10.57 12.31
C SER A 123 9.03 9.09 12.64
N MET A 124 9.97 8.46 11.92
CA MET A 124 10.22 7.02 12.05
C MET A 124 10.96 6.66 13.34
N SER A 125 10.45 5.66 14.03
CA SER A 125 10.98 5.15 15.29
C SER A 125 10.82 3.63 15.40
N SER A 126 11.50 3.04 16.38
CA SER A 126 11.36 1.61 16.70
C SER A 126 9.93 1.20 17.09
N LYS A 127 9.03 2.14 17.38
CA LYS A 127 7.62 1.85 17.68
C LYS A 127 6.72 1.79 16.45
N ASN A 128 7.08 2.45 15.35
CA ASN A 128 6.21 2.62 14.19
C ASN A 128 6.82 2.10 12.87
N HIS A 129 8.11 1.74 12.84
CA HIS A 129 8.76 1.29 11.60
C HIS A 129 8.08 0.07 10.94
N HIS A 130 7.54 -0.89 11.71
CA HIS A 130 6.76 -2.01 11.16
C HIS A 130 5.48 -1.54 10.43
N LEU A 131 4.92 -0.39 10.79
CA LEU A 131 3.78 0.18 10.09
C LEU A 131 4.22 1.02 8.88
N MET A 132 5.29 1.79 9.03
CA MET A 132 5.77 2.69 7.96
C MET A 132 6.41 1.91 6.80
N SER A 133 7.19 0.87 7.09
CA SER A 133 7.82 0.01 6.10
C SER A 133 6.82 -1.03 5.58
N LEU A 134 6.48 -0.93 4.30
CA LEU A 134 5.41 -1.71 3.68
C LEU A 134 5.63 -3.22 3.77
N ALA A 135 6.89 -3.64 3.73
CA ALA A 135 7.28 -5.04 3.71
C ALA A 135 6.93 -5.79 5.02
N HIS A 136 6.68 -5.09 6.13
CA HIS A 136 6.25 -5.72 7.38
C HIS A 136 4.73 -5.98 7.41
N SER A 137 3.95 -5.56 6.41
CA SER A 137 2.52 -5.86 6.43
C SER A 137 2.25 -7.35 6.12
N PRO A 138 1.48 -8.09 6.94
CA PRO A 138 1.20 -9.51 6.74
C PRO A 138 0.09 -9.73 5.69
N ASP A 139 0.30 -9.19 4.49
CA ASP A 139 -0.63 -9.24 3.37
C ASP A 139 0.10 -9.30 2.02
N ILE A 140 -0.67 -9.30 0.92
CA ILE A 140 -0.12 -9.38 -0.44
C ILE A 140 0.70 -8.15 -0.85
N ILE A 141 0.38 -6.96 -0.31
CA ILE A 141 1.13 -5.73 -0.57
C ILE A 141 2.47 -5.83 0.14
N GLY A 142 2.49 -6.24 1.40
CA GLY A 142 3.74 -6.46 2.14
C GLY A 142 4.62 -7.54 1.50
N LEU A 143 4.03 -8.64 1.02
CA LEU A 143 4.78 -9.64 0.26
C LEU A 143 5.40 -9.05 -1.01
N LEU A 144 4.60 -8.31 -1.80
CA LEU A 144 5.07 -7.70 -3.05
C LEU A 144 6.25 -6.76 -2.78
N PHE A 145 6.10 -5.84 -1.83
CA PHE A 145 7.16 -4.88 -1.49
C PHE A 145 8.38 -5.57 -0.88
N SER A 146 8.19 -6.58 -0.02
CA SER A 146 9.29 -7.39 0.50
C SER A 146 10.13 -8.04 -0.58
N ILE A 147 9.50 -8.60 -1.63
CA ILE A 147 10.23 -9.17 -2.77
C ILE A 147 10.96 -8.07 -3.54
N ILE A 148 10.27 -6.98 -3.90
CA ILE A 148 10.89 -5.87 -4.65
C ILE A 148 12.09 -5.29 -3.87
N ASP A 149 11.93 -5.10 -2.57
CA ASP A 149 12.93 -4.51 -1.70
C ASP A 149 14.15 -5.42 -1.56
N GLN A 150 13.96 -6.73 -1.39
CA GLN A 150 15.05 -7.71 -1.39
C GLN A 150 15.79 -7.80 -2.73
N PHE A 151 15.08 -7.70 -3.85
CA PHE A 151 15.71 -7.71 -5.18
C PHE A 151 16.50 -6.43 -5.48
N THR A 152 16.03 -5.28 -4.97
CA THR A 152 16.61 -3.97 -5.28
C THR A 152 17.58 -3.46 -4.22
N GLY A 153 17.63 -4.10 -3.05
CA GLY A 153 18.41 -3.64 -1.91
C GLY A 153 17.91 -2.31 -1.32
N LYS A 154 16.63 -1.97 -1.53
CA LYS A 154 15.97 -0.74 -1.04
C LYS A 154 14.84 -1.08 -0.09
N ALA A 155 14.35 -0.10 0.66
CA ALA A 155 13.21 -0.25 1.55
C ALA A 155 12.10 0.74 1.14
N SER A 156 10.85 0.26 1.12
CA SER A 156 9.68 1.01 0.69
C SER A 156 8.82 1.44 1.88
N PHE A 157 8.66 2.75 2.06
CA PHE A 157 7.94 3.36 3.18
C PHE A 157 6.74 4.17 2.70
N ILE A 158 5.70 4.29 3.54
CA ILE A 158 4.72 5.36 3.41
C ILE A 158 4.96 6.39 4.50
N ASN A 159 5.21 7.64 4.10
CA ASN A 159 5.31 8.78 4.99
C ASN A 159 4.55 9.97 4.39
N ASP A 160 3.77 10.69 5.21
CA ASP A 160 3.00 11.88 4.79
C ASP A 160 2.20 11.68 3.49
N GLY A 161 1.46 10.56 3.40
CA GLY A 161 0.65 10.23 2.23
C GLY A 161 1.43 9.74 1.01
N LYS A 162 2.76 9.65 1.05
CA LYS A 162 3.62 9.37 -0.10
C LYS A 162 4.38 8.06 0.06
N LEU A 163 4.52 7.32 -1.05
CA LEU A 163 5.41 6.18 -1.16
C LEU A 163 6.84 6.67 -1.39
N ILE A 164 7.75 6.34 -0.48
CA ILE A 164 9.17 6.72 -0.52
C ILE A 164 10.01 5.44 -0.57
N ARG A 165 11.02 5.39 -1.44
CA ARG A 165 11.95 4.25 -1.52
C ARG A 165 13.36 4.70 -1.19
N LEU A 166 13.88 4.23 -0.07
CA LEU A 166 15.19 4.64 0.44
C LEU A 166 16.18 3.47 0.45
N VAL A 167 17.46 3.79 0.51
CA VAL A 167 18.53 2.78 0.59
C VAL A 167 18.91 2.64 2.06
N PRO A 168 18.81 1.43 2.66
CA PRO A 168 19.35 1.20 3.99
C PRO A 168 20.86 1.42 4.00
N VAL A 169 21.36 2.06 5.06
CA VAL A 169 22.80 2.14 5.31
C VAL A 169 23.29 0.71 5.49
N LYS A 170 24.40 0.33 4.82
CA LYS A 170 25.03 -0.98 5.01
C LYS A 170 25.24 -1.21 6.51
N ASP A 171 24.66 -2.30 6.99
CA ASP A 171 24.42 -2.63 8.40
C ASP A 171 25.49 -2.12 9.39
N SER A 172 25.08 -1.22 10.30
CA SER A 172 25.85 -0.79 11.47
C SER A 172 26.07 -1.93 12.49
N ARG A 173 25.45 -3.10 12.29
CA ARG A 173 25.49 -4.29 13.16
C ARG A 173 26.36 -5.45 12.64
N ASN A 174 27.40 -5.18 11.84
CA ASN A 174 28.52 -6.07 11.41
C ASN A 174 28.74 -6.22 9.90
N ASN A 175 28.36 -5.26 9.05
CA ASN A 175 28.70 -5.34 7.62
C ASN A 175 28.16 -6.64 6.95
N LYS A 176 27.14 -7.29 7.54
CA LYS A 176 26.55 -8.49 6.96
C LYS A 176 25.80 -8.06 5.71
N VAL A 177 26.20 -8.62 4.58
CA VAL A 177 25.51 -8.38 3.32
C VAL A 177 24.11 -8.97 3.45
N MET A 178 23.09 -8.12 3.45
CA MET A 178 21.69 -8.52 3.28
C MET A 178 21.54 -8.96 1.82
N TYR A 179 21.93 -10.20 1.51
CA TYR A 179 21.79 -10.75 0.17
C TYR A 179 20.60 -11.70 0.12
N MET A 180 19.79 -11.51 -0.90
CA MET A 180 18.77 -12.47 -1.27
C MET A 180 19.44 -13.79 -1.68
N GLN A 181 19.07 -14.89 -1.03
CA GLN A 181 19.55 -16.22 -1.39
C GLN A 181 18.92 -16.69 -2.71
N GLY A 182 19.60 -17.58 -3.43
CA GLY A 182 19.12 -18.16 -4.70
C GLY A 182 20.08 -17.94 -5.88
N THR A 183 20.28 -18.99 -6.68
CA THR A 183 21.22 -19.00 -7.81
C THR A 183 20.57 -18.59 -9.13
N ASN A 184 19.25 -18.67 -9.23
CA ASN A 184 18.44 -18.28 -10.38
C ASN A 184 17.22 -17.44 -9.94
N PHE A 185 16.46 -16.94 -10.91
CA PHE A 185 15.33 -16.05 -10.62
C PHE A 185 14.24 -16.74 -9.78
N GLU A 186 13.86 -17.97 -10.11
CA GLU A 186 12.82 -18.73 -9.44
C GLU A 186 13.19 -19.04 -7.98
N SER A 187 14.42 -19.50 -7.74
CA SER A 187 14.92 -19.77 -6.40
C SER A 187 15.04 -18.50 -5.57
N ARG A 188 15.41 -17.36 -6.17
CA ARG A 188 15.41 -16.07 -5.47
C ARG A 188 14.01 -15.66 -5.02
N ILE A 189 13.01 -15.78 -5.88
CA ILE A 189 11.62 -15.51 -5.51
C ILE A 189 11.19 -16.39 -4.33
N PHE A 190 11.43 -17.71 -4.41
CA PHE A 190 11.11 -18.63 -3.31
C PHE A 190 11.83 -18.25 -2.01
N CYS A 191 13.14 -18.03 -2.06
CA CYS A 191 13.93 -17.60 -0.90
C CYS A 191 13.42 -16.27 -0.33
N GLY A 192 13.04 -15.31 -1.16
CA GLY A 192 12.47 -14.03 -0.73
C GLY A 192 11.14 -14.18 0.01
N VAL A 193 10.27 -15.09 -0.44
CA VAL A 193 9.01 -15.43 0.24
C VAL A 193 9.30 -16.07 1.60
N CYS A 194 10.21 -17.05 1.66
CA CYS A 194 10.59 -17.70 2.91
C CYS A 194 11.24 -16.71 3.89
N ASN A 195 12.10 -15.83 3.39
CA ASN A 195 12.76 -14.81 4.20
C ASN A 195 11.75 -13.83 4.80
N TRP A 196 10.79 -13.39 3.99
CA TRP A 196 9.69 -12.55 4.44
C TRP A 196 8.84 -13.21 5.53
N LEU A 197 8.41 -14.46 5.33
CA LEU A 197 7.62 -15.19 6.33
C LEU A 197 8.38 -15.37 7.65
N GLY A 198 9.67 -15.67 7.58
CA GLY A 198 10.53 -15.80 8.75
C GLY A 198 10.74 -14.48 9.49
N HIS A 199 10.93 -13.38 8.77
CA HIS A 199 11.07 -12.03 9.33
C HIS A 199 9.76 -11.53 9.97
N LEU A 200 8.61 -11.76 9.34
CA LEU A 200 7.31 -11.48 9.97
C LEU A 200 7.13 -12.27 11.28
N ALA A 201 7.63 -13.51 11.33
CA ALA A 201 7.54 -14.33 12.53
C ALA A 201 8.35 -13.75 13.71
N SER A 202 9.50 -13.09 13.48
CA SER A 202 10.21 -12.38 14.56
C SER A 202 9.43 -11.16 15.04
N ASP A 203 8.85 -10.40 14.11
CA ASP A 203 8.25 -9.09 14.41
C ASP A 203 6.87 -9.19 15.09
N LEU A 204 6.22 -10.35 15.01
CA LEU A 204 4.88 -10.59 15.58
C LEU A 204 4.78 -10.18 17.06
N CYS A 205 5.85 -10.41 17.83
CA CYS A 205 5.90 -10.16 19.26
C CYS A 205 6.78 -8.96 19.64
N GLY A 206 7.21 -8.16 18.67
CA GLY A 206 8.19 -7.10 18.82
C GLY A 206 9.63 -7.61 18.91
N SER A 207 10.56 -6.72 19.26
CA SER A 207 11.99 -7.05 19.24
C SER A 207 12.46 -7.88 20.44
N SER A 208 13.56 -8.60 20.25
CA SER A 208 14.32 -9.26 21.32
C SER A 208 14.64 -8.30 22.47
N SER A 209 15.02 -7.06 22.15
CA SER A 209 15.39 -6.01 23.13
C SER A 209 14.25 -5.56 24.06
N THR A 210 13.00 -5.70 23.61
CA THR A 210 11.80 -5.35 24.38
C THR A 210 11.28 -6.51 25.23
N ARG A 211 11.63 -7.75 24.85
CA ARG A 211 11.18 -9.00 25.49
C ARG A 211 12.21 -9.64 26.43
N ARG A 212 13.32 -8.95 26.68
CA ARG A 212 14.37 -9.37 27.60
C ARG A 212 13.84 -9.48 29.04
N GLU A 213 14.34 -10.47 29.77
CA GLU A 213 14.02 -10.68 31.19
C GLU A 213 14.26 -9.39 32.00
N GLY A 214 13.27 -9.00 32.81
CA GLY A 214 13.28 -7.74 33.56
C GLY A 214 12.73 -6.52 32.81
N LYS A 215 12.43 -6.62 31.52
CA LYS A 215 11.66 -5.60 30.77
C LYS A 215 10.20 -6.04 30.61
N THR A 216 9.28 -5.09 30.82
CA THR A 216 7.83 -5.33 30.82
C THR A 216 7.14 -4.85 29.54
N GLY A 217 7.90 -4.56 28.48
CA GLY A 217 7.37 -4.01 27.25
C GLY A 217 6.65 -5.05 26.39
N ARG A 218 5.46 -4.71 25.89
CA ARG A 218 4.72 -5.51 24.89
C ARG A 218 5.41 -5.55 23.51
N GLY A 219 6.24 -4.55 23.21
CA GLY A 219 6.91 -4.36 21.92
C GLY A 219 5.93 -3.94 20.81
N ALA A 220 6.45 -3.34 19.73
CA ALA A 220 5.67 -3.08 18.52
C ALA A 220 5.48 -4.38 17.74
N GLY A 221 4.24 -4.84 17.59
CA GLY A 221 3.94 -6.02 16.76
C GLY A 221 3.89 -5.68 15.28
N LEU A 222 3.39 -6.61 14.46
CA LEU A 222 3.09 -6.35 13.05
C LEU A 222 1.82 -5.51 12.89
N PRO A 223 1.69 -4.66 11.85
CA PRO A 223 0.42 -4.06 11.51
C PRO A 223 -0.63 -5.14 11.18
N MET A 224 -1.90 -4.82 11.37
CA MET A 224 -2.98 -5.65 10.79
C MET A 224 -2.88 -5.61 9.26
N PRO A 225 -3.34 -6.66 8.55
CA PRO A 225 -3.35 -6.67 7.09
C PRO A 225 -3.96 -5.38 6.53
N PHE A 226 -3.26 -4.76 5.60
CA PHE A 226 -3.60 -3.53 4.91
C PHE A 226 -3.66 -2.25 5.77
N TYR A 227 -3.30 -2.31 7.05
CA TYR A 227 -3.37 -1.13 7.95
C TYR A 227 -2.43 0.00 7.50
N ASN A 228 -1.30 -0.35 6.89
CA ASN A 228 -0.36 0.60 6.25
C ASN A 228 -1.02 1.50 5.19
N LEU A 229 -2.13 1.07 4.56
CA LEU A 229 -2.84 1.90 3.57
C LEU A 229 -3.50 3.13 4.19
N PHE A 230 -3.78 3.12 5.49
CA PHE A 230 -4.25 4.31 6.19
C PHE A 230 -3.22 5.43 6.20
N LEU A 231 -1.93 5.13 6.02
CA LEU A 231 -0.89 6.16 5.91
C LEU A 231 -0.97 6.96 4.60
N ILE A 232 -1.68 6.46 3.58
CA ILE A 232 -1.95 7.17 2.32
C ILE A 232 -3.09 8.19 2.52
N MET A 233 -3.93 7.97 3.52
CA MET A 233 -5.11 8.77 3.83
C MET A 233 -4.73 10.02 4.65
N ASP A 234 -3.82 10.82 4.12
CA ASP A 234 -3.36 12.07 4.77
C ASP A 234 -4.35 13.21 4.51
N PHE A 235 -5.47 13.18 5.23
CA PHE A 235 -6.50 14.22 5.15
C PHE A 235 -7.09 14.55 6.53
N GLY A 236 -7.75 15.70 6.59
CA GLY A 236 -8.44 16.18 7.78
C GLY A 236 -7.51 16.80 8.82
N ASN A 237 -8.12 17.38 9.84
CA ASN A 237 -7.41 17.89 11.02
C ASN A 237 -8.26 17.55 12.24
N PHE A 238 -7.86 16.49 12.93
CA PHE A 238 -8.50 15.92 14.09
C PHE A 238 -7.57 16.13 15.28
N ASP A 239 -7.87 17.11 16.12
CA ASP A 239 -7.05 17.48 17.28
C ASP A 239 -5.58 17.77 16.92
N GLY A 240 -5.37 18.47 15.79
CA GLY A 240 -4.04 18.84 15.30
C GLY A 240 -3.30 17.75 14.53
N ASN A 241 -3.97 16.64 14.19
CA ASN A 241 -3.38 15.50 13.48
C ASN A 241 -4.19 15.16 12.23
N SER A 242 -3.53 14.69 11.17
CA SER A 242 -4.22 14.07 10.04
C SER A 242 -4.80 12.70 10.43
N PHE A 243 -5.64 12.13 9.57
CA PHE A 243 -6.07 10.74 9.76
C PHE A 243 -4.88 9.76 9.74
N ALA A 244 -3.90 9.96 8.86
CA ALA A 244 -2.69 9.16 8.80
C ALA A 244 -1.88 9.25 10.11
N ASP A 245 -1.73 10.44 10.68
CA ASP A 245 -1.06 10.67 11.97
C ASP A 245 -1.76 9.92 13.11
N ILE A 246 -3.10 9.94 13.13
CA ILE A 246 -3.86 9.21 14.13
C ILE A 246 -3.64 7.71 13.96
N ALA A 247 -3.64 7.18 12.74
CA ALA A 247 -3.38 5.76 12.48
C ALA A 247 -1.99 5.34 13.00
N VAL A 248 -0.95 6.16 12.80
CA VAL A 248 0.38 5.92 13.38
C VAL A 248 0.31 5.88 14.90
N LYS A 249 -0.31 6.89 15.53
CA LYS A 249 -0.43 6.97 17.01
C LYS A 249 -1.22 5.81 17.60
N VAL A 250 -2.30 5.39 16.95
CA VAL A 250 -3.10 4.23 17.35
C VAL A 250 -2.25 2.96 17.31
N PHE A 251 -1.50 2.75 16.22
CA PHE A 251 -0.58 1.62 16.12
C PHE A 251 0.52 1.63 17.19
N GLU A 252 1.11 2.79 17.48
CA GLU A 252 2.13 2.96 18.53
C GLU A 252 1.62 2.60 19.94
N GLN A 253 0.31 2.69 20.17
CA GLN A 253 -0.33 2.24 21.43
C GLN A 253 -0.59 0.73 21.46
N GLY A 254 -0.18 -0.01 20.43
CA GLY A 254 -0.26 -1.47 20.37
C GLY A 254 -1.45 -2.02 19.57
N TYR A 255 -2.11 -1.19 18.76
CA TYR A 255 -3.21 -1.58 17.86
C TYR A 255 -2.68 -2.38 16.65
N ASP A 256 -1.99 -3.46 16.96
CA ASP A 256 -1.24 -4.33 16.05
C ASP A 256 -2.00 -5.62 15.74
N LEU A 257 -1.40 -6.52 14.97
CA LEU A 257 -1.98 -7.80 14.55
C LEU A 257 -2.50 -8.65 15.73
N ARG A 258 -1.83 -8.60 16.89
CA ARG A 258 -2.26 -9.34 18.08
C ARG A 258 -3.55 -8.75 18.64
N HIS A 259 -3.67 -7.43 18.68
CA HIS A 259 -4.92 -6.76 19.06
C HIS A 259 -6.02 -7.01 18.00
N GLY A 260 -5.67 -7.01 16.72
CA GLY A 260 -6.54 -7.44 15.61
C GLY A 260 -7.11 -8.84 15.80
N ALA A 261 -6.27 -9.79 16.23
CA ALA A 261 -6.72 -11.13 16.57
C ALA A 261 -7.72 -11.13 17.75
N ALA A 262 -7.53 -10.27 18.75
CA ALA A 262 -8.46 -10.16 19.89
C ALA A 262 -9.82 -9.60 19.43
N MET A 263 -9.81 -8.54 18.62
CA MET A 263 -10.98 -7.93 18.00
C MET A 263 -11.75 -8.91 17.09
N ALA A 264 -11.06 -9.86 16.45
CA ALA A 264 -11.69 -10.87 15.61
C ALA A 264 -12.50 -11.92 16.41
N ILE A 265 -12.20 -12.13 17.69
CA ILE A 265 -12.87 -13.17 18.51
C ILE A 265 -14.38 -12.90 18.65
N PRO A 266 -14.83 -11.71 19.10
CA PRO A 266 -16.26 -11.39 19.14
C PRO A 266 -16.95 -11.55 17.77
N VAL A 267 -16.28 -11.13 16.69
CA VAL A 267 -16.79 -11.24 15.32
C VAL A 267 -16.99 -12.70 14.89
N LEU A 268 -16.05 -13.58 15.25
CA LEU A 268 -16.18 -15.01 14.99
C LEU A 268 -17.32 -15.65 15.80
N ILE A 269 -17.47 -15.26 17.07
CA ILE A 269 -18.56 -15.75 17.94
C ILE A 269 -19.91 -15.35 17.37
N GLU A 270 -20.07 -14.10 16.91
CA GLU A 270 -21.28 -13.60 16.24
C GLU A 270 -21.64 -14.47 15.03
N GLU A 271 -20.71 -14.61 14.10
CA GLU A 271 -20.92 -15.33 12.85
C GLU A 271 -21.28 -16.81 13.10
N LEU A 272 -20.53 -17.48 13.98
CA LEU A 272 -20.77 -18.89 14.29
C LEU A 272 -22.11 -19.08 15.01
N SER A 273 -22.48 -18.18 15.92
CA SER A 273 -23.76 -18.25 16.64
C SER A 273 -24.94 -18.09 15.69
N ILE A 274 -24.89 -17.11 14.79
CA ILE A 274 -25.93 -16.89 13.78
C ILE A 274 -26.07 -18.10 12.88
N LYS A 275 -24.95 -18.61 12.34
CA LYS A 275 -24.96 -19.80 11.48
C LYS A 275 -25.55 -21.00 12.21
N MET A 276 -25.13 -21.25 13.45
CA MET A 276 -25.62 -22.38 14.24
C MET A 276 -27.14 -22.30 14.46
N VAL A 277 -27.65 -21.16 14.93
CA VAL A 277 -29.10 -20.99 15.17
C VAL A 277 -29.88 -21.03 13.86
N TRP A 278 -29.34 -20.48 12.78
CA TRP A 278 -29.94 -20.59 11.44
C TRP A 278 -30.05 -22.05 11.00
N VAL A 279 -29.01 -22.88 11.15
CA VAL A 279 -29.08 -24.34 10.85
C VAL A 279 -30.19 -25.01 11.65
N ILE A 280 -30.26 -24.73 12.96
CA ILE A 280 -31.28 -25.29 13.84
C ILE A 280 -32.68 -24.89 13.33
N LYS A 281 -32.88 -23.63 12.97
CA LYS A 281 -34.15 -23.15 12.43
C LYS A 281 -34.49 -23.83 11.10
N GLN A 282 -33.57 -23.90 10.14
CA GLN A 282 -33.83 -24.54 8.84
C GLN A 282 -34.20 -26.02 9.01
N ARG A 283 -33.48 -26.74 9.89
CA ARG A 283 -33.73 -28.17 10.10
C ARG A 283 -35.01 -28.44 10.87
N TYR A 284 -35.22 -27.77 12.01
CA TYR A 284 -36.27 -28.15 12.94
C TYR A 284 -37.55 -27.34 12.80
N TYR A 285 -37.48 -26.08 12.37
CA TYR A 285 -38.66 -25.24 12.14
C TYR A 285 -39.14 -25.35 10.69
N ALA A 286 -38.26 -25.10 9.72
CA ALA A 286 -38.60 -25.17 8.30
C ALA A 286 -38.62 -26.61 7.73
N LYS A 287 -38.21 -27.62 8.51
CA LYS A 287 -38.21 -29.05 8.16
C LYS A 287 -37.43 -29.40 6.89
N LYS A 288 -36.40 -28.62 6.56
CA LYS A 288 -35.55 -28.87 5.40
C LYS A 288 -34.60 -30.04 5.60
N GLU A 289 -34.14 -30.63 4.50
CA GLU A 289 -33.11 -31.66 4.51
C GLU A 289 -31.75 -31.12 4.95
N TRP A 290 -30.92 -31.98 5.58
CA TRP A 290 -29.61 -31.58 6.10
C TRP A 290 -28.70 -30.94 5.04
N ARG A 291 -28.79 -31.42 3.80
CA ARG A 291 -28.02 -30.91 2.65
C ARG A 291 -28.34 -29.44 2.34
N GLU A 292 -29.56 -29.01 2.65
CA GLU A 292 -30.02 -27.63 2.44
C GLU A 292 -29.77 -26.73 3.65
N CYS A 293 -29.40 -27.31 4.78
CA CYS A 293 -29.11 -26.60 6.02
C CYS A 293 -27.63 -26.23 6.15
N ILE A 294 -26.80 -26.44 5.11
CA ILE A 294 -25.37 -26.12 5.16
C ILE A 294 -25.19 -24.60 5.02
N PRO A 295 -24.68 -23.90 6.05
CA PRO A 295 -24.50 -22.45 5.98
C PRO A 295 -23.56 -22.06 4.85
N SER A 296 -24.08 -21.35 3.86
CA SER A 296 -23.30 -20.91 2.71
C SER A 296 -23.79 -19.57 2.19
N SER A 297 -22.93 -18.91 1.41
CA SER A 297 -23.28 -17.64 0.77
C SER A 297 -24.42 -17.74 -0.27
N LYS A 298 -24.91 -18.95 -0.57
CA LYS A 298 -26.06 -19.15 -1.46
C LYS A 298 -27.38 -18.71 -0.82
N HIS A 299 -27.49 -18.80 0.50
CA HIS A 299 -28.70 -18.48 1.27
C HIS A 299 -28.81 -16.99 1.55
N ALA A 300 -29.80 -16.33 0.94
CA ALA A 300 -29.98 -14.88 1.04
C ALA A 300 -30.46 -14.41 2.41
N ASP A 301 -31.30 -15.19 3.07
CA ASP A 301 -31.72 -14.98 4.46
C ASP A 301 -30.50 -15.01 5.41
N LEU A 302 -29.64 -16.01 5.30
CA LEU A 302 -28.44 -16.11 6.13
C LEU A 302 -27.47 -14.94 5.89
N ARG A 303 -27.25 -14.53 4.63
CA ARG A 303 -26.40 -13.36 4.33
C ARG A 303 -26.94 -12.09 5.01
N MET A 304 -28.25 -11.89 4.97
CA MET A 304 -28.89 -10.75 5.63
C MET A 304 -28.79 -10.84 7.16
N MET A 305 -28.96 -12.02 7.75
CA MET A 305 -28.75 -12.21 9.20
C MET A 305 -27.34 -11.82 9.62
N LEU A 306 -26.30 -12.24 8.87
CA LEU A 306 -24.91 -11.90 9.16
C LEU A 306 -24.62 -10.38 9.03
N ILE A 307 -25.33 -9.67 8.14
CA ILE A 307 -25.24 -8.21 8.05
C ILE A 307 -25.86 -7.56 9.28
N ILE A 308 -27.07 -7.98 9.66
CA ILE A 308 -27.80 -7.40 10.80
C ILE A 308 -27.09 -7.68 12.12
N GLY A 309 -26.59 -8.90 12.32
CA GLY A 309 -25.83 -9.26 13.51
C GLY A 309 -24.56 -8.43 13.63
N ASN A 310 -23.76 -8.37 12.58
CA ASN A 310 -22.53 -7.58 12.59
C ASN A 310 -22.80 -6.06 12.71
N ALA A 311 -23.86 -5.56 12.08
CA ALA A 311 -24.30 -4.16 12.27
C ALA A 311 -24.68 -3.86 13.72
N THR A 312 -25.35 -4.81 14.39
CA THR A 312 -25.71 -4.67 15.81
C THR A 312 -24.46 -4.72 16.69
N LEU A 313 -23.50 -5.59 16.40
CA LEU A 313 -22.19 -5.63 17.06
C LEU A 313 -21.49 -4.26 16.92
N CYS A 314 -21.36 -3.74 15.69
CA CYS A 314 -20.73 -2.45 15.42
C CYS A 314 -21.45 -1.29 16.13
N LEU A 315 -22.77 -1.35 16.27
CA LEU A 315 -23.53 -0.35 17.01
C LEU A 315 -23.16 -0.36 18.50
N VAL A 316 -23.10 -1.54 19.13
CA VAL A 316 -22.71 -1.68 20.54
C VAL A 316 -21.26 -1.24 20.74
N ASP A 317 -20.35 -1.69 19.89
CA ASP A 317 -18.94 -1.28 19.87
C ASP A 317 -18.77 0.24 19.74
N GLY A 318 -19.42 0.86 18.76
CA GLY A 318 -19.37 2.30 18.57
C GLY A 318 -19.91 3.09 19.77
N VAL A 319 -20.98 2.61 20.42
CA VAL A 319 -21.51 3.21 21.65
C VAL A 319 -20.53 3.07 22.82
N ASP A 320 -19.91 1.90 23.02
CA ASP A 320 -18.89 1.70 24.06
C ASP A 320 -17.66 2.59 23.83
N ALA A 321 -17.16 2.66 22.59
CA ALA A 321 -16.07 3.55 22.20
C ALA A 321 -16.39 5.03 22.48
N LEU A 322 -17.61 5.48 22.17
CA LEU A 322 -18.07 6.84 22.49
C LEU A 322 -18.12 7.08 24.00
N ILE A 323 -18.67 6.15 24.78
CA ILE A 323 -18.75 6.26 26.25
C ILE A 323 -17.34 6.38 26.85
N ARG A 324 -16.41 5.51 26.46
CA ARG A 324 -15.03 5.55 26.95
C ARG A 324 -14.31 6.81 26.55
N THR A 325 -14.52 7.27 25.32
CA THR A 325 -13.99 8.56 24.87
C THR A 325 -14.48 9.72 25.72
N GLY A 326 -15.78 9.75 26.06
CA GLY A 326 -16.37 10.74 26.96
C GLY A 326 -15.76 10.70 28.37
N ILE A 327 -15.54 9.51 28.92
CA ILE A 327 -14.92 9.32 30.25
C ILE A 327 -13.46 9.80 30.27
N HIS A 328 -12.73 9.64 29.16
CA HIS A 328 -11.31 9.94 29.05
C HIS A 328 -10.98 11.32 28.43
N GLY A 329 -11.95 12.24 28.39
CA GLY A 329 -11.70 13.64 28.02
C GLY A 329 -11.81 13.98 26.53
N GLY A 330 -12.34 13.07 25.69
CA GLY A 330 -12.89 13.42 24.38
C GLY A 330 -11.88 13.64 23.25
N ASN A 331 -10.99 12.68 22.97
CA ASN A 331 -10.06 12.73 21.83
C ASN A 331 -10.32 11.60 20.81
N SER A 332 -10.13 11.92 19.53
CA SER A 332 -10.23 11.01 18.39
C SER A 332 -9.36 9.74 18.52
N LEU A 333 -8.15 9.86 19.08
CA LEU A 333 -7.25 8.74 19.37
C LEU A 333 -7.87 7.74 20.34
N THR A 334 -8.45 8.22 21.43
CA THR A 334 -9.09 7.35 22.43
C THR A 334 -10.30 6.63 21.86
N PHE A 335 -11.05 7.28 20.97
CA PHE A 335 -12.17 6.65 20.28
C PHE A 335 -11.71 5.45 19.45
N ILE A 336 -10.69 5.63 18.60
CA ILE A 336 -10.22 4.55 17.72
C ILE A 336 -9.56 3.42 18.52
N LEU A 337 -8.88 3.72 19.63
CA LEU A 337 -8.30 2.69 20.52
C LEU A 337 -9.33 1.75 21.14
N HIS A 338 -10.60 2.15 21.18
CA HIS A 338 -11.70 1.35 21.70
C HIS A 338 -12.65 0.85 20.62
N LEU A 339 -12.40 1.17 19.35
CA LEU A 339 -13.23 0.76 18.23
C LEU A 339 -12.76 -0.61 17.74
N ASN A 340 -13.68 -1.53 17.43
CA ASN A 340 -13.34 -2.81 16.82
C ASN A 340 -13.22 -2.70 15.29
N LEU A 341 -12.04 -2.33 14.80
CA LEU A 341 -11.80 -2.15 13.36
C LEU A 341 -12.12 -3.41 12.53
N VAL A 342 -11.94 -4.62 13.09
CA VAL A 342 -12.23 -5.88 12.40
C VAL A 342 -13.74 -6.04 12.15
N ALA A 343 -14.58 -5.70 13.13
CA ALA A 343 -16.03 -5.73 13.00
C ALA A 343 -16.51 -4.75 11.94
N TRP A 344 -16.08 -3.48 12.03
CA TRP A 344 -16.45 -2.44 11.06
C TRP A 344 -16.01 -2.79 9.63
N THR A 345 -14.78 -3.27 9.46
CA THR A 345 -14.27 -3.71 8.16
C THR A 345 -15.10 -4.86 7.59
N ARG A 346 -15.45 -5.84 8.44
CA ARG A 346 -16.28 -6.97 8.02
C ARG A 346 -17.69 -6.53 7.63
N LEU A 347 -18.32 -5.62 8.39
CA LEU A 347 -19.63 -5.07 8.07
C LEU A 347 -19.62 -4.40 6.69
N ILE A 348 -18.61 -3.56 6.43
CA ILE A 348 -18.41 -2.89 5.14
C ILE A 348 -18.33 -3.93 4.02
N ILE A 349 -17.48 -4.96 4.17
CA ILE A 349 -17.32 -6.03 3.16
C ILE A 349 -18.64 -6.77 2.92
N LEU A 350 -19.39 -7.12 3.96
CA LEU A 350 -20.67 -7.81 3.81
C LEU A 350 -21.70 -6.94 3.07
N ILE A 351 -21.82 -5.67 3.42
CA ILE A 351 -22.72 -4.74 2.76
C ILE A 351 -22.34 -4.60 1.29
N PHE A 352 -21.07 -4.35 0.98
CA PHE A 352 -20.60 -4.24 -0.42
C PHE A 352 -20.88 -5.52 -1.21
N ARG A 353 -20.61 -6.69 -0.62
CA ARG A 353 -20.89 -7.99 -1.26
C ARG A 353 -22.38 -8.16 -1.55
N GLU A 354 -23.25 -7.81 -0.61
CA GLU A 354 -24.70 -7.93 -0.78
C GLU A 354 -25.24 -6.92 -1.80
N LEU A 355 -24.74 -5.69 -1.80
CA LEU A 355 -25.04 -4.69 -2.83
C LEU A 355 -24.66 -5.19 -4.22
N ARG A 356 -23.47 -5.79 -4.36
CA ARG A 356 -22.99 -6.38 -5.62
C ARG A 356 -23.89 -7.51 -6.11
N ILE A 357 -24.39 -8.34 -5.18
CA ILE A 357 -25.31 -9.45 -5.49
C ILE A 357 -26.68 -8.92 -5.94
N ARG A 358 -27.21 -7.87 -5.30
CA ARG A 358 -28.57 -7.35 -5.55
C ARG A 358 -28.66 -6.44 -6.77
N TYR A 359 -27.68 -5.55 -6.93
CA TYR A 359 -27.69 -4.51 -7.96
C TYR A 359 -26.77 -4.82 -9.15
N GLY A 360 -26.02 -5.93 -9.07
CA GLY A 360 -25.09 -6.36 -10.10
C GLY A 360 -23.71 -5.73 -9.97
N ALA A 361 -22.69 -6.50 -10.38
CA ALA A 361 -21.30 -6.09 -10.29
C ALA A 361 -21.00 -4.80 -11.06
N ALA A 362 -21.50 -4.68 -12.30
CA ALA A 362 -21.19 -3.53 -13.15
C ALA A 362 -21.59 -2.18 -12.55
N LEU A 363 -22.77 -2.09 -11.93
CA LEU A 363 -23.25 -0.83 -11.34
C LEU A 363 -22.42 -0.45 -10.10
N ILE A 364 -22.18 -1.41 -9.21
CA ILE A 364 -21.41 -1.15 -7.98
C ILE A 364 -19.95 -0.85 -8.33
N ASP A 365 -19.35 -1.61 -9.25
CA ASP A 365 -17.98 -1.39 -9.69
C ASP A 365 -17.83 0.00 -10.35
N GLN A 366 -18.84 0.49 -11.09
CA GLN A 366 -18.87 1.87 -11.60
C GLN A 366 -18.93 2.93 -10.49
N ILE A 367 -19.78 2.74 -9.47
CA ILE A 367 -19.91 3.68 -8.34
C ILE A 367 -18.60 3.73 -7.55
N VAL A 368 -18.00 2.56 -7.26
CA VAL A 368 -16.72 2.46 -6.57
C VAL A 368 -15.62 3.15 -7.39
N ASN A 369 -15.55 2.90 -8.70
CA ASN A 369 -14.59 3.56 -9.57
C ASN A 369 -14.77 5.09 -9.57
N ARG A 370 -16.00 5.59 -9.57
CA ARG A 370 -16.29 7.04 -9.49
C ARG A 370 -15.91 7.62 -8.13
N PHE A 371 -16.12 6.88 -7.05
CA PHE A 371 -15.66 7.28 -5.73
C PHE A 371 -14.12 7.35 -5.69
N LEU A 372 -13.44 6.31 -6.16
CA LEU A 372 -11.97 6.29 -6.25
C LEU A 372 -11.41 7.42 -7.13
N GLN A 373 -12.14 7.83 -8.19
CA GLN A 373 -11.78 9.01 -9.00
C GLN A 373 -11.79 10.31 -8.19
N LEU A 374 -12.78 10.49 -7.30
CA LEU A 374 -12.86 11.68 -6.44
C LEU A 374 -11.73 11.73 -5.41
N PHE A 375 -11.24 10.56 -4.98
CA PHE A 375 -10.11 10.43 -4.04
C PHE A 375 -8.74 10.32 -4.75
N GLY A 376 -8.68 10.59 -6.06
CA GLY A 376 -7.41 10.64 -6.80
C GLY A 376 -6.74 9.29 -7.08
N GLY A 377 -7.39 8.17 -6.77
CA GLY A 377 -6.80 6.82 -6.80
C GLY A 377 -6.84 6.10 -8.15
N ASN A 378 -7.11 6.81 -9.26
CA ASN A 378 -7.14 6.17 -10.58
C ASN A 378 -6.03 6.72 -11.49
N ASP A 379 -4.87 6.06 -11.45
CA ASP A 379 -3.73 6.33 -12.32
C ASP A 379 -4.12 6.38 -13.79
N ALA A 380 -5.18 5.68 -14.23
CA ALA A 380 -5.64 5.75 -15.61
C ALA A 380 -6.18 7.14 -16.03
N TYR A 381 -6.81 7.89 -15.12
CA TYR A 381 -7.26 9.27 -15.40
C TYR A 381 -6.09 10.25 -15.38
N ASN A 382 -5.19 10.11 -14.41
CA ASN A 382 -3.97 10.91 -14.34
C ASN A 382 -3.09 10.65 -15.57
N LEU A 383 -2.97 9.39 -16.00
CA LEU A 383 -2.27 8.96 -17.20
C LEU A 383 -2.95 9.50 -18.46
N LYS A 384 -4.28 9.47 -18.55
CA LYS A 384 -5.03 10.11 -19.66
C LYS A 384 -4.75 11.61 -19.73
N LYS A 385 -4.80 12.32 -18.60
CA LYS A 385 -4.49 13.75 -18.50
C LYS A 385 -3.02 14.04 -18.85
N TYR A 386 -2.12 13.13 -18.50
CA TYR A 386 -0.70 13.19 -18.87
C TYR A 386 -0.52 13.05 -20.38
N TYR A 387 -1.17 12.06 -21.01
CA TYR A 387 -1.17 11.89 -22.47
C TYR A 387 -1.81 13.08 -23.20
N GLU A 388 -2.90 13.66 -22.67
CA GLU A 388 -3.50 14.88 -23.22
C GLU A 388 -2.53 16.06 -23.17
N ARG A 389 -1.84 16.27 -22.04
CA ARG A 389 -0.78 17.30 -21.93
C ARG A 389 0.38 17.04 -22.90
N MET A 390 0.81 15.80 -23.04
CA MET A 390 1.89 15.42 -23.96
C MET A 390 1.52 15.71 -25.41
N ASN A 391 0.28 15.40 -25.82
CA ASN A 391 -0.23 15.74 -27.15
C ASN A 391 -0.32 17.25 -27.41
N ILE A 392 -0.66 18.05 -26.39
CA ILE A 392 -0.67 19.52 -26.51
C ILE A 392 0.75 20.05 -26.68
N LEU A 393 1.70 19.54 -25.90
CA LEU A 393 3.11 19.91 -26.01
C LEU A 393 3.70 19.54 -27.38
N ASP A 394 3.38 18.35 -27.89
CA ASP A 394 3.83 17.88 -29.20
C ASP A 394 3.29 18.77 -30.33
N LYS A 395 2.00 19.14 -30.28
CA LYS A 395 1.40 20.11 -31.21
C LYS A 395 2.09 21.48 -31.13
N ASN A 396 2.36 21.98 -29.92
CA ASN A 396 3.04 23.26 -29.75
C ASN A 396 4.47 23.21 -30.30
N LEU A 397 5.18 22.10 -30.10
CA LEU A 397 6.51 21.90 -30.65
C LEU A 397 6.50 21.88 -32.18
N ASP A 398 5.53 21.20 -32.79
CA ASP A 398 5.35 21.16 -34.25
C ASP A 398 5.05 22.56 -34.83
N ILE A 399 4.22 23.35 -34.14
CA ILE A 399 3.96 24.75 -34.52
C ILE A 399 5.24 25.58 -34.43
N MET A 400 5.96 25.51 -33.30
CA MET A 400 7.22 26.25 -33.13
C MET A 400 8.27 25.85 -34.16
N LEU A 401 8.35 24.56 -34.50
CA LEU A 401 9.26 24.06 -35.53
C LEU A 401 8.89 24.59 -36.92
N LYS A 402 7.60 24.60 -37.27
CA LYS A 402 7.11 25.19 -38.52
C LYS A 402 7.42 26.66 -38.61
N ASP A 403 7.14 27.43 -37.56
CA ASP A 403 7.43 28.86 -37.51
C ASP A 403 8.94 29.13 -37.64
N PHE A 404 9.77 28.31 -36.99
CA PHE A 404 11.22 28.38 -37.13
C PHE A 404 11.69 28.10 -38.57
N ILE A 405 11.17 27.04 -39.20
CA ILE A 405 11.51 26.69 -40.59
C ILE A 405 11.11 27.84 -41.53
N VAL A 406 9.89 28.36 -41.43
CA VAL A 406 9.42 29.48 -42.25
C VAL A 406 10.34 30.69 -42.09
N LYS A 407 10.69 31.03 -40.84
CA LYS A 407 11.58 32.16 -40.56
C LYS A 407 12.98 31.96 -41.15
N VAL A 408 13.56 30.76 -41.00
CA VAL A 408 14.87 30.43 -41.59
C VAL A 408 14.82 30.49 -43.12
N GLU A 409 13.75 29.99 -43.74
CA GLU A 409 13.59 30.07 -45.19
C GLU A 409 13.44 31.52 -45.69
N GLU A 410 12.69 32.37 -44.97
CA GLU A 410 12.56 33.79 -45.27
C GLU A 410 13.90 34.51 -45.14
N ASP A 411 14.62 34.27 -44.04
CA ASP A 411 15.95 34.83 -43.81
C ASP A 411 16.93 34.38 -44.90
N TYR A 412 16.89 33.10 -45.30
CA TYR A 412 17.73 32.57 -46.37
C TYR A 412 17.38 33.14 -47.74
N LYS A 413 16.08 33.29 -48.06
CA LYS A 413 15.62 33.94 -49.30
C LYS A 413 16.09 35.38 -49.36
N LYS A 414 15.96 36.13 -48.26
CA LYS A 414 16.42 37.52 -48.16
C LYS A 414 17.93 37.61 -48.31
N PHE A 415 18.68 36.76 -47.60
CA PHE A 415 20.14 36.68 -47.72
C PHE A 415 20.56 36.41 -49.17
N THR A 416 19.94 35.43 -49.83
CA THR A 416 20.25 35.05 -51.21
C THR A 416 19.90 36.17 -52.19
N TYR A 417 18.77 36.84 -52.00
CA TYR A 417 18.37 38.00 -52.78
C TYR A 417 19.40 39.14 -52.66
N ASP A 418 19.75 39.50 -51.43
CA ASP A 418 20.70 40.58 -51.14
C ASP A 418 22.10 40.24 -51.69
N LEU A 419 22.54 38.98 -51.56
CA LEU A 419 23.80 38.49 -52.14
C LEU A 419 23.79 38.59 -53.66
N ASN A 420 22.75 38.05 -54.32
CA ASN A 420 22.62 38.10 -55.78
C ASN A 420 22.52 39.54 -56.30
N HIS A 421 21.83 40.42 -55.56
CA HIS A 421 21.80 41.84 -55.87
C HIS A 421 23.20 42.43 -55.78
N SER A 422 23.95 42.19 -54.70
CA SER A 422 25.31 42.73 -54.56
C SER A 422 26.29 42.29 -55.67
N LEU A 423 26.05 41.14 -56.29
CA LEU A 423 26.88 40.56 -57.34
C LEU A 423 26.31 40.77 -58.76
N ASN A 424 25.16 41.44 -58.91
CA ASN A 424 24.46 41.53 -60.19
C ASN A 424 25.28 42.36 -61.22
N PRO A 425 25.63 41.77 -62.39
CA PRO A 425 26.39 42.46 -63.44
C PRO A 425 25.69 43.70 -63.99
N ALA A 426 24.36 43.78 -63.91
CA ALA A 426 23.55 44.88 -64.43
C ALA A 426 23.63 46.16 -63.57
N ILE A 427 24.22 46.12 -62.38
CA ILE A 427 24.29 47.25 -61.42
C ILE A 427 25.38 48.28 -61.78
N GLY A 428 26.21 48.01 -62.79
CA GLY A 428 27.13 48.99 -63.37
C GLY A 428 28.58 48.53 -63.37
N THR A 429 29.52 49.44 -63.11
CA THR A 429 30.97 49.20 -63.19
C THR A 429 31.45 48.27 -62.06
N SER A 430 32.67 47.75 -62.18
CA SER A 430 33.28 46.89 -61.16
C SER A 430 33.36 47.55 -59.77
N GLU A 431 33.49 48.88 -59.73
CA GLU A 431 33.52 49.66 -58.50
C GLU A 431 32.15 49.70 -57.79
N HIS A 432 31.05 49.87 -58.54
CA HIS A 432 29.69 49.83 -57.97
C HIS A 432 29.34 48.46 -57.37
N ARG A 433 29.87 47.37 -57.94
CA ARG A 433 29.70 46.01 -57.38
C ARG A 433 30.53 45.80 -56.13
N ALA A 434 31.77 46.31 -56.09
CA ALA A 434 32.60 46.27 -54.89
C ALA A 434 31.94 47.01 -53.72
N GLN A 435 31.40 48.21 -53.96
CA GLN A 435 30.67 48.97 -52.94
C GLN A 435 29.39 48.25 -52.46
N SER A 436 28.63 47.65 -53.38
CA SER A 436 27.43 46.88 -53.04
C SER A 436 27.75 45.63 -52.21
N SER A 437 28.84 44.93 -52.53
CA SER A 437 29.33 43.77 -51.76
C SER A 437 29.78 44.15 -50.35
N VAL A 438 30.47 45.30 -50.19
CA VAL A 438 30.86 45.83 -48.88
C VAL A 438 29.64 46.16 -48.04
N LYS A 439 28.63 46.82 -48.62
CA LYS A 439 27.38 47.18 -47.94
C LYS A 439 26.58 45.94 -47.53
N PHE A 440 26.53 44.91 -48.37
CA PHE A 440 25.93 43.62 -48.02
C PHE A 440 26.61 42.99 -46.80
N ALA A 441 27.95 42.89 -46.81
CA ALA A 441 28.70 42.33 -45.69
C ALA A 441 28.47 43.10 -44.37
N GLN A 442 28.38 44.43 -44.43
CA GLN A 442 28.03 45.26 -43.27
C GLN A 442 26.62 44.98 -42.74
N ASN A 443 25.63 44.84 -43.63
CA ASN A 443 24.26 44.52 -43.25
C ASN A 443 24.12 43.12 -42.63
N GLN A 444 24.99 42.18 -42.99
CA GLN A 444 25.08 40.85 -42.38
C GLN A 444 25.86 40.83 -41.06
N GLY A 445 26.29 41.99 -40.54
CA GLY A 445 27.00 42.11 -39.27
C GLY A 445 28.45 41.62 -39.30
N VAL A 446 29.06 41.51 -40.49
CA VAL A 446 30.48 41.13 -40.61
C VAL A 446 31.35 42.23 -39.98
N SER A 447 32.28 41.83 -39.11
CA SER A 447 33.24 42.77 -38.50
C SER A 447 34.00 43.55 -39.58
N ALA A 448 34.16 44.85 -39.38
CA ALA A 448 34.81 45.74 -40.34
C ALA A 448 36.23 45.28 -40.74
N SER A 449 36.95 44.60 -39.85
CA SER A 449 38.29 44.05 -40.11
C SER A 449 38.31 42.86 -41.07
N ARG A 450 37.15 42.29 -41.41
CA ARG A 450 37.00 41.15 -42.33
C ARG A 450 36.35 41.56 -43.66
N ILE A 451 36.06 42.84 -43.85
CA ILE A 451 35.44 43.35 -45.09
C ILE A 451 36.55 43.97 -45.94
N ILE A 452 36.82 43.36 -47.09
CA ILE A 452 37.79 43.85 -48.08
C ILE A 452 37.08 44.89 -48.97
N ARG A 453 37.63 46.10 -49.03
CA ARG A 453 37.01 47.26 -49.70
C ARG A 453 37.66 47.60 -51.03
N SER A 454 38.88 47.11 -51.29
CA SER A 454 39.58 47.34 -52.56
C SER A 454 40.42 46.12 -53.02
N PRO A 455 40.80 46.05 -54.31
CA PRO A 455 41.73 45.04 -54.81
C PRO A 455 43.11 45.07 -54.14
N GLU A 456 43.59 46.23 -53.71
CA GLU A 456 44.86 46.39 -52.99
C GLU A 456 44.77 45.78 -51.59
N GLU A 457 43.66 46.01 -50.86
CA GLU A 457 43.39 45.36 -49.58
C GLU A 457 43.29 43.83 -49.74
N MET A 458 42.70 43.35 -50.85
CA MET A 458 42.65 41.91 -51.14
C MET A 458 44.04 41.32 -51.34
N ARG A 459 44.92 42.01 -52.08
CA ARG A 459 46.31 41.58 -52.27
C ARG A 459 47.06 41.52 -50.95
N TYR A 460 46.93 42.57 -50.12
CA TYR A 460 47.54 42.57 -48.80
C TYR A 460 47.03 41.42 -47.91
N TRP A 461 45.74 41.09 -47.99
CA TRP A 461 45.15 39.98 -47.24
C TRP A 461 45.61 38.60 -47.75
N LEU A 462 45.77 38.42 -49.06
CA LEU A 462 46.24 37.17 -49.67
C LEU A 462 47.75 36.95 -49.52
N GLU A 463 48.53 38.03 -49.56
CA GLU A 463 49.98 38.03 -49.34
C GLU A 463 50.33 37.99 -47.84
N GLY A 464 49.33 38.19 -46.97
CA GLY A 464 49.44 38.22 -45.51
C GLY A 464 48.98 36.93 -44.80
N LYS A 465 49.45 35.78 -45.26
CA LYS A 465 49.61 34.59 -44.40
C LYS A 465 51.08 34.28 -44.18
#